data_AF-A0A8J3DSD8-F1
#
_entry.id   AF-A0A8J3DSD8-F1
#
_cell.length_a   1.000
_cell.length_b   1.000
_cell.length_c   1.000
_cell.angle_alpha   90.00
_cell.angle_beta   90.00
_cell.angle_gamma   90.00
#
_symmetry.space_group_name_H-M   'P 1'
#
loop_
_entity.id
_entity.type
_entity.pdbx_description
1 polymer ?
#
loop_
_entity_poly.entity_id
_entity_poly.type
_entity_poly.pdbx_seq_one_letter_code
_entity_poly.pdbx_strand_id
1 'polypeptide(L)' 'MRERAVRSVLDHEADHSSRWTTCQSIAAKFGCSAHTLLDWVKKAEVDAGKRAGLPADTAEKMKALERENRELRQANEILR' A
#
# COMPACT_ATOMS: atom_id res chain seq x y z
N MET A 1 -12.09 -5.82 -2.26
CA MET A 1 -12.57 -4.69 -3.09
C MET A 1 -11.42 -3.87 -3.67
N ARG A 2 -10.50 -3.36 -2.84
CA ARG A 2 -9.36 -2.52 -3.27
C ARG A 2 -8.45 -3.17 -4.32
N GLU A 3 -8.02 -4.41 -4.10
CA GLU A 3 -7.18 -5.14 -5.06
C GLU A 3 -7.83 -5.30 -6.44
N ARG A 4 -9.14 -5.58 -6.47
CA ARG A 4 -9.90 -5.70 -7.71
C ARG A 4 -10.00 -4.35 -8.43
N ALA A 5 -10.15 -3.25 -7.69
CA ALA A 5 -10.18 -1.90 -8.26
C ALA A 5 -8.81 -1.51 -8.85
N VAL A 6 -7.73 -1.77 -8.12
CA VAL A 6 -6.35 -1.55 -8.60
C VAL A 6 -6.05 -2.38 -9.84
N ARG A 7 -6.39 -3.68 -9.83
CA ARG A 7 -6.22 -4.56 -10.99
C ARG A 7 -6.98 -4.02 -12.20
N SER A 8 -8.24 -3.63 -12.02
CA SER A 8 -9.04 -3.02 -13.09
C SER A 8 -8.39 -1.78 -13.68
N VAL A 9 -7.72 -0.93 -12.87
CA VAL A 9 -7.00 0.24 -13.40
C VAL A 9 -5.77 -0.16 -14.21
N LEU A 10 -4.99 -1.12 -13.71
CA LEU A 10 -3.78 -1.58 -14.40
C LEU A 10 -4.11 -2.28 -15.73
N ASP A 11 -5.19 -3.05 -15.77
CA ASP A 11 -5.62 -3.78 -16.97
C ASP A 11 -6.10 -2.82 -18.09
N HIS A 12 -6.70 -1.68 -17.73
CA HIS A 12 -7.25 -0.70 -18.66
C HIS A 12 -6.37 0.54 -18.84
N GLU A 13 -5.12 0.54 -18.36
CA GLU A 13 -4.27 1.73 -18.43
C GLU A 13 -3.93 2.10 -19.88
N ALA A 14 -3.76 1.11 -20.74
CA ALA A 14 -3.45 1.30 -22.17
C ALA A 14 -4.66 1.82 -22.99
N ASP A 15 -5.88 1.65 -22.49
CA ASP A 15 -7.12 2.05 -23.19
C ASP A 15 -7.42 3.55 -23.04
N HIS A 16 -6.66 4.25 -22.20
CA HIS A 16 -6.90 5.64 -21.86
C HIS A 16 -5.66 6.51 -22.05
N SER A 17 -5.87 7.82 -22.26
CA SER A 17 -4.80 8.79 -22.50
C SER A 17 -3.86 9.00 -21.31
N SER A 18 -4.29 8.63 -20.10
CA SER A 18 -3.47 8.68 -18.90
C SER A 18 -4.06 7.80 -17.81
N ARG A 19 -3.21 7.38 -16.87
CA ARG A 19 -3.65 6.70 -15.64
C ARG A 19 -4.72 7.48 -14.87
N TRP A 20 -4.66 8.82 -14.89
CA TRP A 20 -5.68 9.65 -14.25
C TRP A 20 -7.04 9.50 -14.93
N THR A 21 -7.07 9.45 -16.27
CA THR A 21 -8.27 9.18 -17.05
C THR A 21 -8.83 7.79 -16.74
N THR A 22 -7.97 6.77 -16.63
CA THR A 22 -8.37 5.40 -16.22
C THR A 22 -8.96 5.36 -14.81
N CYS A 23 -8.36 6.06 -13.86
CA CYS A 23 -8.89 6.15 -12.50
C CYS A 23 -10.27 6.84 -12.47
N GLN A 24 -10.47 7.90 -13.25
CA GLN A 24 -11.77 8.57 -13.34
C GLN A 24 -12.86 7.68 -13.94
N SER A 25 -12.55 6.92 -14.99
CA SER A 25 -13.53 6.03 -15.65
C SER A 25 -13.93 4.86 -14.76
N ILE A 26 -13.03 4.38 -13.90
CA ILE A 26 -13.23 3.18 -13.09
C ILE A 26 -13.77 3.48 -11.67
N ALA A 27 -13.46 4.65 -11.10
CA ALA A 27 -13.76 4.94 -9.69
C ALA A 27 -15.26 4.81 -9.33
N ALA A 28 -16.15 5.23 -10.23
CA ALA A 28 -17.59 5.12 -10.05
C ALA A 28 -18.07 3.66 -9.91
N LYS A 29 -17.46 2.72 -10.65
CA LYS A 29 -17.78 1.28 -10.59
C LYS A 29 -17.48 0.66 -9.22
N PHE A 30 -16.57 1.28 -8.47
CA PHE A 30 -16.17 0.84 -7.13
C PHE A 30 -16.69 1.78 -6.03
N GLY A 31 -17.56 2.73 -6.34
CA GLY A 31 -18.16 3.64 -5.35
C GLY A 31 -17.13 4.45 -4.57
N CYS A 32 -16.02 4.85 -5.19
CA CYS A 32 -14.96 5.64 -4.56
C CYS A 32 -14.58 6.84 -5.41
N SER A 33 -13.81 7.77 -4.86
CA SER A 33 -13.28 8.89 -5.64
C SER A 33 -12.09 8.46 -6.51
N ALA A 34 -11.89 9.13 -7.64
CA ALA A 34 -10.73 8.87 -8.51
C ALA A 34 -9.38 9.09 -7.79
N HIS A 35 -9.32 10.04 -6.86
CA HIS A 35 -8.15 10.25 -6.00
C HIS A 35 -7.89 9.05 -5.09
N THR A 36 -8.93 8.53 -4.42
CA THR A 36 -8.81 7.34 -3.57
C THR A 36 -8.30 6.14 -4.36
N LEU A 37 -8.84 5.93 -5.56
CA LEU A 37 -8.42 4.84 -6.43
C LEU A 37 -6.96 5.01 -6.89
N LEU A 38 -6.57 6.22 -7.27
CA LEU A 38 -5.20 6.53 -7.64
C LEU A 38 -4.23 6.24 -6.49
N ASP A 39 -4.58 6.59 -5.26
CA ASP A 39 -3.73 6.34 -4.10
C ASP A 39 -3.61 4.84 -3.77
N TRP A 40 -4.66 4.06 -4.00
CA TRP A 40 -4.56 2.59 -3.90
C TRP A 40 -3.61 2.00 -4.94
N VAL A 41 -3.63 2.52 -6.18
CA VAL A 41 -2.68 2.09 -7.22
C VAL A 41 -1.25 2.43 -6.81
N LYS A 42 -0.99 3.67 -6.37
CA LYS A 42 0.35 4.07 -5.89
C LYS A 42 0.82 3.18 -4.73
N LYS A 43 -0.06 2.87 -3.78
CA LYS A 43 0.28 2.01 -2.64
C LYS A 43 0.61 0.59 -3.11
N ALA A 44 -0.17 0.04 -4.03
CA ALA A 44 0.11 -1.27 -4.62
C ALA A 44 1.45 -1.31 -5.37
N GLU A 45 1.85 -0.22 -6.05
CA GLU A 45 3.18 -0.11 -6.66
C GLU A 45 4.30 -0.11 -5.61
N VAL A 46 4.11 0.56 -4.48
CA VAL A 46 5.08 0.57 -3.36
C VAL A 46 5.18 -0.83 -2.75
N ASP A 47 4.05 -1.47 -2.47
CA ASP A 47 4.02 -2.81 -1.89
C ASP A 47 4.62 -3.85 -2.87
N ALA A 48 4.49 -3.64 -4.18
CA ALA A 48 5.13 -4.46 -5.22
C ALA A 48 6.58 -4.08 -5.55
N GLY A 49 7.17 -3.08 -4.87
CA GLY A 49 8.53 -2.60 -5.11
C GLY A 49 8.74 -1.88 -6.45
N LYS A 50 7.68 -1.53 -7.17
CA LYS A 50 7.72 -0.76 -8.43
C LYS A 50 7.86 0.74 -8.21
N ARG A 51 7.59 1.21 -6.99
CA ARG A 51 7.68 2.62 -6.60
C ARG A 51 8.46 2.74 -5.29
N ALA A 52 9.28 3.77 -5.18
CA ALA A 52 9.94 4.11 -3.93
C ALA A 52 8.92 4.39 -2.82
N GLY A 53 9.12 3.75 -1.67
CA GLY A 53 8.26 3.87 -0.49
C GLY A 53 8.55 2.73 0.48
N LEU A 54 8.02 2.83 1.70
CA LEU A 54 8.08 1.74 2.69
C LEU A 54 6.89 0.80 2.48
N PRO A 55 7.10 -0.46 2.10
CA PRO A 55 6.02 -1.43 2.00
C PRO A 55 5.33 -1.62 3.35
N ALA A 56 4.02 -1.85 3.33
CA ALA A 56 3.25 -2.02 4.57
C ALA A 56 3.80 -3.15 5.45
N ASP A 57 4.20 -4.27 4.85
CA ASP A 57 4.76 -5.43 5.55
C ASP A 57 6.08 -5.09 6.26
N THR A 58 6.92 -4.25 5.64
CA THR A 58 8.18 -3.80 6.23
C THR A 58 7.93 -2.91 7.44
N ALA A 59 6.94 -2.02 7.37
CA ALA A 59 6.55 -1.17 8.49
C ALA A 59 6.02 -1.99 9.69
N GLU A 60 5.19 -3.01 9.42
CA GLU A 60 4.67 -3.87 10.48
C GLU A 60 5.76 -4.73 11.14
N LYS A 61 6.70 -5.27 10.34
CA LYS A 61 7.86 -6.00 10.88
C LYS A 61 8.73 -5.11 11.75
N MET A 62 8.96 -3.85 11.35
CA MET A 62 9.73 -2.91 12.14
C MET A 62 9.09 -2.65 13.51
N LYS A 63 7.78 -2.44 13.57
CA LYS A 63 7.05 -2.27 14.84
C LYS A 63 7.13 -3.51 15.74
N ALA A 64 7.01 -4.70 15.16
CA ALA A 64 7.13 -5.96 15.90
C ALA A 64 8.52 -6.10 16.51
N LEU A 65 9.56 -5.85 15.71
CA LEU A 65 10.96 -5.88 16.17
C LEU A 65 11.24 -4.82 17.25
N GLU A 66 10.70 -3.60 17.11
CA GLU A 66 10.83 -2.56 18.14
C GLU A 66 10.16 -2.94 19.46
N ARG A 67 9.07 -3.72 19.42
CA ARG A 67 8.45 -4.25 20.62
C ARG A 67 9.32 -5.32 21.26
N GLU A 68 9.80 -6.27 20.48
CA GLU A 68 10.69 -7.35 20.95
C GLU A 68 12.00 -6.81 21.54
N ASN A 69 12.78 -6.04 20.76
CA ASN A 69 13.18 -4.69 21.17
C ASN A 69 13.22 -4.35 22.66
N ARG A 70 12.13 -3.70 23.07
CA ARG A 70 11.87 -3.19 24.41
C ARG A 70 11.72 -4.31 25.43
N GLU A 71 11.03 -5.40 25.09
CA GLU A 71 10.82 -6.54 25.99
C GLU A 71 12.16 -7.20 26.37
N LEU A 72 13.04 -7.43 25.38
CA LEU A 72 14.38 -7.95 25.59
C LEU A 72 15.26 -7.02 26.42
N ARG A 73 15.15 -5.69 26.23
CA ARG A 73 15.88 -4.72 27.06
C ARG A 73 15.44 -4.77 28.51
N GLN A 74 14.13 -4.80 28.77
CA GLN A 74 13.59 -4.94 30.12
C GLN A 74 14.01 -6.25 30.79
N ALA A 75 13.93 -7.36 30.07
CA ALA A 75 14.36 -8.66 30.58
C ALA A 75 15.86 -8.68 30.92
N ASN A 76 16.71 -8.11 30.06
CA ASN A 76 18.15 -8.00 30.33
C ASN A 76 18.46 -7.09 31.52
N GLU A 77 17.67 -6.05 31.77
CA GLU A 77 17.85 -5.18 32.94
C GLU A 77 17.58 -5.91 34.25
N ILE A 78 16.60 -6.82 34.28
CA ILE A 78 16.26 -7.64 35.45
C ILE A 78 17.33 -8.71 35.74
N LEU A 79 18.05 -9.17 34.71
CA LEU A 79 19.07 -10.21 34.80
C LEU A 79 20.48 -9.69 35.08
N ARG A 80 20.68 -8.36 35.08
CA ARG A 80 21.94 -7.70 35.46
C ARG A 80 21.96 -7.37 36.95
#